data_AF-A0A1I4GJW3-F1
#
_entry.id   AF-A0A1I4GJW3-F1
#
_cell.length_a   1.000
_cell.length_b   1.000
_cell.length_c   1.000
_cell.angle_alpha   90.00
_cell.angle_beta   90.00
_cell.angle_gamma   90.00
#
_symmetry.space_group_name_H-M   'P 1'
#
loop_
_entity.id
_entity.type
_entity.pdbx_description
1 polymer ?
#
loop_
_entity_poly.entity_id
_entity_poly.type
_entity_poly.pdbx_seq_one_letter_code
_entity_poly.pdbx_strand_id
1 'polypeptide(L)' 'MINVASDYARSIGYEKIYIMSGEQGLYEKYGFEKIGDFKTVYGTEDQLFQKPLA' A
#
# COMPACT_ATOMS: atom_id res chain seq x y z
N MET A 1 -0.05 -13.38 -0.10
CA MET A 1 0.37 -12.79 1.19
C MET A 1 -0.34 -11.47 1.51
N ILE A 2 -0.42 -10.50 0.59
CA ILE A 2 -1.08 -9.20 0.82
C ILE A 2 -2.50 -9.30 1.39
N ASN A 3 -3.34 -10.20 0.86
CA ASN A 3 -4.71 -10.37 1.37
C ASN A 3 -4.71 -10.91 2.80
N VAL A 4 -3.86 -11.90 3.11
CA VAL A 4 -3.72 -12.45 4.47
C VAL A 4 -3.28 -11.38 5.48
N ALA A 5 -2.31 -10.53 5.10
CA ALA A 5 -1.87 -9.42 5.94
C ALA A 5 -2.98 -8.36 6.13
N SER A 6 -3.74 -8.07 5.07
CA SER A 6 -4.89 -7.16 5.11
C SER A 6 -6.00 -7.68 6.04
N ASP A 7 -6.30 -8.98 5.94
CA ASP A 7 -7.30 -9.66 6.78
C ASP A 7 -6.88 -9.67 8.25
N TYR A 8 -5.60 -9.94 8.52
CA TYR A 8 -5.07 -9.88 9.88
C TYR A 8 -5.15 -8.47 10.45
N ALA A 9 -4.69 -7.45 9.72
CA ALA A 9 -4.75 -6.06 10.16
C ALA A 9 -6.19 -5.63 10.47
N ARG A 10 -7.15 -6.04 9.63
CA ARG A 10 -8.58 -5.81 9.89
C ARG A 10 -9.05 -6.52 11.17
N SER A 11 -8.65 -7.77 11.38
CA SER A 11 -9.07 -8.57 12.55
C SER A 11 -8.63 -7.98 13.90
N ILE A 12 -7.57 -7.16 13.90
CA ILE A 12 -7.05 -6.50 15.10
C ILE A 12 -7.43 -5.01 15.18
N GLY A 13 -8.34 -4.54 14.32
CA GLY A 13 -8.97 -3.22 14.41
C GLY A 13 -8.29 -2.10 13.61
N TYR A 14 -7.37 -2.40 12.69
CA TYR A 14 -6.87 -1.37 11.77
C TYR A 14 -7.89 -1.08 10.66
N GLU A 15 -8.09 0.20 10.38
CA GLU A 15 -9.03 0.67 9.35
C GLU A 15 -8.38 0.79 7.97
N LYS A 16 -7.04 0.96 7.92
CA LYS A 16 -6.28 1.19 6.70
C LYS A 16 -4.87 0.62 6.82
N ILE A 17 -4.30 0.22 5.69
CA ILE A 17 -2.88 -0.12 5.56
C ILE A 17 -2.22 0.73 4.48
N TYR A 18 -0.93 0.97 4.65
CA TYR A 18 -0.11 1.78 3.76
C TYR A 18 1.12 1.00 3.31
N ILE A 19 1.56 1.24 2.08
CA ILE A 19 2.80 0.66 1.57
C ILE A 19 3.51 1.66 0.64
N MET A 20 4.82 1.76 0.80
CA MET A 20 5.69 2.42 -0.15
C MET A 20 6.28 1.39 -1.10
N SER A 21 6.26 1.68 -2.40
CA SER A 21 6.81 0.80 -3.42
C SER A 21 7.10 1.55 -4.72
N GLY A 22 8.20 1.19 -5.40
CA GLY A 22 8.46 1.62 -6.78
C GLY A 22 7.68 0.83 -7.84
N GLU A 23 7.04 -0.28 -7.47
CA GLU A 23 6.21 -1.09 -8.38
C GLU A 23 4.91 -0.36 -8.78
N GLN A 24 4.66 -0.26 -10.08
CA GLN A 24 3.43 0.31 -10.66
C GLN A 24 2.46 -0.78 -11.12
N GLY A 25 1.18 -0.67 -10.77
CA GLY A 25 0.13 -1.59 -11.23
C GLY A 25 0.05 -2.93 -10.48
N LEU A 26 0.91 -3.17 -9.48
CA LEU A 26 0.86 -4.37 -8.66
C LEU A 26 -0.18 -4.24 -7.54
N TYR A 27 -0.07 -3.19 -6.72
CA TYR A 27 -0.89 -3.03 -5.51
C TYR A 27 -2.32 -2.63 -5.82
N GLU A 28 -2.54 -1.94 -6.93
CA GLU A 28 -3.84 -1.56 -7.46
C GLU A 28 -4.71 -2.79 -7.73
N LYS A 29 -4.10 -3.90 -8.18
CA LYS A 29 -4.79 -5.19 -8.35
C LYS A 29 -5.31 -5.78 -7.04
N TYR A 30 -4.76 -5.35 -5.90
CA TYR A 30 -5.16 -5.77 -4.55
C TYR A 30 -6.06 -4.76 -3.83
N GLY A 31 -6.53 -3.72 -4.54
CA GLY A 31 -7.41 -2.70 -4.00
C GLY A 31 -6.69 -1.57 -3.28
N PHE A 32 -5.39 -1.37 -3.54
CA PHE A 32 -4.70 -0.19 -3.09
C PHE A 32 -4.90 0.98 -4.05
N GLU A 33 -4.97 2.18 -3.49
CA GLU A 33 -5.00 3.46 -4.19
C GLU A 33 -3.66 4.16 -4.00
N LYS A 34 -3.08 4.69 -5.07
CA LYS A 34 -1.91 5.57 -5.00
C LYS A 34 -2.32 6.92 -4.42
N ILE A 35 -1.62 7.37 -3.38
CA ILE A 35 -1.88 8.63 -2.69
C ILE A 35 -0.71 9.63 -2.75
N GLY A 36 0.42 9.24 -3.32
CA GLY A 36 1.52 10.18 -3.57
C GLY A 36 2.74 9.54 -4.21
N ASP A 37 3.59 10.40 -4.75
CA ASP A 37 4.92 10.08 -5.25
C ASP A 37 5.97 10.70 -4.30
N PHE A 38 7.00 9.93 -3.99
CA PHE A 38 8.03 10.27 -3.03
C PHE A 38 9.41 10.03 -3.64
N LYS A 39 10.24 11.08 -3.67
CA LYS A 39 11.64 10.95 -4.07
C LYS A 39 12.41 10.23 -2.98
N THR A 40 13.14 9.18 -3.36
CA THR A 40 14.06 8.48 -2.48
C THR A 40 15.38 9.22 -2.39
N VAL A 41 16.20 8.87 -1.39
CA VAL A 41 17.57 9.38 -1.24
C VAL A 41 18.50 8.95 -2.39
N TYR A 42 18.08 7.97 -3.19
CA TYR A 42 18.84 7.44 -4.33
C TYR A 42 18.47 8.12 -5.65
N GLY A 43 17.61 9.15 -5.63
CA GLY A 43 17.15 9.84 -6.82
C GLY A 43 16.10 9.09 -7.64
N THR A 44 15.61 7.95 -7.13
CA THR A 44 14.46 7.23 -7.68
C THR A 44 13.16 7.76 -7.10
N GLU A 45 12.03 7.34 -7.66
CA GLU A 45 10.70 7.68 -7.17
C GLU A 45 10.00 6.41 -6.67
N ASP A 46 9.53 6.45 -5.43
CA ASP A 46 8.64 5.45 -4.86
C ASP A 46 7.23 6.04 -4.75
N GLN A 47 6.23 5.17 -4.74
CA GLN A 47 4.83 5.56 -4.64
C GLN A 47 4.27 5.09 -3.30
N LEU A 48 3.53 5.98 -2.64
CA LEU A 48 2.77 5.63 -1.45
C LEU A 48 1.38 5.19 -1.87
N PHE A 49 0.99 4.01 -1.40
CA PHE A 49 -0.32 3.44 -1.61
C PHE A 49 -1.06 3.27 -0.29
N GLN A 50 -2.38 3.44 -0.30
CA GLN A 50 -3.27 3.12 0.81
C GLN A 50 -4.28 2.05 0.41
N LYS A 51 -4.73 1.23 1.35
CA LYS A 51 -5.90 0.37 1.19
C LYS A 51 -6.79 0.45 2.42
N PRO A 52 -8.06 0.88 2.26
CA PRO A 52 -9.07 0.73 3.29
C PRO A 52 -9.36 -0.74 3.60
N LEU A 53 -9.50 -1.06 4.88
CA LEU A 53 -9.86 -2.37 5.39
C LEU A 53 -11.30 -2.31 5.89
N ALA A 54 -12.25 -2.45 4.95
CA ALA A 54 -13.67 -2.54 5.25
C ALA A 54 -14.11 -3.96 5.64
#